data_AF-A0A9E7R205-F1
#
_entry.id   AF-A0A9E7R205-F1
#
_cell.length_a   1.000
_cell.length_b   1.000
_cell.length_c   1.000
_cell.angle_alpha   90.00
_cell.angle_beta   90.00
_cell.angle_gamma   90.00
#
_symmetry.space_group_name_H-M   'P 1'
#
loop_
_entity.id
_entity.type
_entity.pdbx_description
1 polymer ?
#
loop_
_entity_poly.entity_id
_entity_poly.type
_entity_poly.pdbx_seq_one_letter_code
_entity_poly.pdbx_strand_id
1 'polypeptide(L)'
;MQGPAEKRLDPTVSPLFVDAVHDRLRAYDGRRVGDRRPCPGCGSRALRKNGYQRARKTFARLVTEDGFEEVGLEVQLYECKGCGQSFQGDLSSWFYPRCEYARPIVELCRFHAADHTYSECERLLERRYGLQVDRDTVERYDGRFTEPPDSRAVAVGERRVSLAFLAFLFGEDLDDDPPFVIRSPTALW
;
A
#
# COMPACT_ATOMS: atom_id res chain seq x y z
N MET A 1 20.06 22.11 28.46
CA MET A 1 19.82 21.02 27.50
C MET A 1 18.37 20.59 27.70
N GLN A 2 17.44 21.11 26.89
CA GLN A 2 16.06 20.65 26.93
C GLN A 2 16.04 19.25 26.32
N GLY A 3 15.55 18.26 27.07
CA GLY A 3 15.35 16.91 26.56
C GLY A 3 14.37 16.89 25.39
N PRO A 4 14.37 15.82 24.58
CA PRO A 4 13.46 15.70 23.44
C PRO A 4 12.02 15.86 23.92
N ALA A 5 11.29 16.78 23.28
CA ALA A 5 9.88 16.98 23.56
C ALA A 5 9.10 15.74 23.10
N GLU A 6 8.37 15.13 24.05
CA GLU A 6 7.49 14.00 23.81
C GLU A 6 6.42 14.37 22.76
N LYS A 7 6.37 13.62 21.66
CA LYS A 7 5.33 13.78 20.64
C LYS A 7 4.13 12.93 21.04
N ARG A 8 3.02 13.59 21.40
CA ARG A 8 1.75 12.92 21.70
C ARG A 8 1.02 12.56 20.42
N LEU A 9 0.57 11.29 20.33
CA LEU A 9 -0.35 10.85 19.31
C LEU A 9 -1.65 11.68 19.39
N ASP A 10 -2.11 12.13 18.23
CA ASP A 10 -3.33 12.93 18.08
C ASP A 10 -4.55 12.02 18.37
N PRO A 11 -5.40 12.33 19.37
CA PRO A 11 -6.46 11.44 19.87
C PRO A 11 -7.60 11.18 18.87
N THR A 12 -7.53 11.78 17.69
CA THR A 12 -8.63 11.81 16.74
C THR A 12 -8.66 10.57 15.81
N VAL A 13 -7.70 9.65 15.97
CA VAL A 13 -7.73 8.29 15.43
C VAL A 13 -7.52 7.37 16.60
N SER A 14 -8.45 6.45 16.83
CA SER A 14 -8.27 5.43 17.86
C SER A 14 -6.91 4.76 17.62
N PRO A 15 -6.00 4.71 18.61
CA PRO A 15 -4.76 3.93 18.48
C PRO A 15 -5.03 2.54 17.92
N LEU A 16 -6.18 1.95 18.29
CA LEU A 16 -6.67 0.67 17.75
C LEU A 16 -6.77 0.62 16.22
N PHE A 17 -7.10 1.72 15.54
CA PHE A 17 -7.15 1.75 14.08
C PHE A 17 -5.76 1.74 13.46
N VAL A 18 -4.81 2.50 14.02
CA VAL A 18 -3.41 2.48 13.58
C VAL A 18 -2.81 1.11 13.85
N ASP A 19 -3.06 0.55 15.02
CA ASP A 19 -2.63 -0.81 15.39
C ASP A 19 -3.19 -1.85 14.41
N ALA A 20 -4.48 -1.77 14.06
CA ALA A 20 -5.08 -2.67 13.08
C ALA A 20 -4.46 -2.52 11.68
N VAL A 21 -4.14 -1.29 11.26
CA VAL A 21 -3.40 -1.04 10.01
C VAL A 21 -2.03 -1.68 10.06
N HIS A 22 -1.29 -1.45 11.14
CA HIS A 22 0.05 -1.99 11.34
C HIS A 22 0.05 -3.52 11.37
N ASP A 23 -0.80 -4.14 12.17
CA ASP A 23 -0.91 -5.60 12.29
C ASP A 23 -1.23 -6.24 10.94
N ARG A 24 -2.16 -5.63 10.19
CA ARG A 24 -2.49 -6.10 8.84
C ARG A 24 -1.29 -6.02 7.90
N LEU A 25 -0.55 -4.91 7.92
CA LEU A 25 0.59 -4.71 7.04
C LEU A 25 1.75 -5.63 7.43
N ARG A 26 2.05 -5.78 8.72
CA ARG A 26 3.07 -6.71 9.25
C ARG A 26 2.83 -8.16 8.84
N ALA A 27 1.56 -8.57 8.67
CA ALA A 27 1.23 -9.91 8.17
C ALA A 27 1.78 -10.20 6.75
N TYR A 28 2.22 -9.17 6.01
CA TYR A 28 2.88 -9.33 4.72
C TYR A 28 4.41 -9.39 4.82
N ASP A 29 5.03 -9.08 5.96
CA ASP A 29 6.49 -9.07 6.05
C ASP A 29 7.07 -10.47 5.83
N GLY A 30 8.12 -10.55 5.01
CA GLY A 30 8.77 -11.81 4.63
C GLY A 30 7.92 -12.71 3.71
N ARG A 31 6.72 -12.28 3.29
CA ARG A 31 5.88 -13.09 2.40
C ARG A 31 6.56 -13.26 1.04
N ARG A 32 6.58 -14.50 0.56
CA ARG A 32 7.12 -14.87 -0.75
C ARG A 32 6.10 -14.60 -1.84
N VAL A 33 6.55 -13.86 -2.86
CA VAL A 33 5.75 -13.45 -4.01
C VAL A 33 6.57 -13.61 -5.30
N GLY A 34 5.96 -13.39 -6.46
CA GLY A 34 6.65 -13.49 -7.74
C GLY A 34 6.17 -14.71 -8.53
N ASP A 35 4.98 -14.60 -9.11
CA ASP A 35 4.41 -15.67 -9.93
C ASP A 35 5.24 -15.90 -11.18
N ARG A 36 5.13 -17.10 -11.75
CA ARG A 36 5.88 -17.45 -12.95
C ARG A 36 5.33 -16.67 -14.14
N ARG A 37 6.18 -15.91 -14.83
CA ARG A 37 5.85 -15.24 -16.10
C ARG A 37 6.83 -15.60 -17.21
N PRO A 38 6.45 -15.47 -18.50
CA PRO A 38 7.38 -15.66 -19.61
C PRO A 38 8.64 -14.81 -19.47
N CYS A 39 9.78 -15.32 -19.96
CA CYS A 39 11.03 -14.58 -19.94
C CYS A 39 10.87 -13.22 -20.65
N PRO A 40 11.21 -12.09 -20.00
CA PRO A 40 11.07 -10.78 -20.61
C PRO A 40 12.05 -10.53 -21.76
N GLY A 41 13.14 -11.31 -21.85
CA GLY A 41 14.13 -11.18 -22.94
C GLY A 41 13.77 -11.96 -24.20
N CYS A 42 13.33 -13.22 -24.07
CA CYS A 42 13.08 -14.10 -25.23
C CYS A 42 11.69 -14.75 -25.28
N GLY A 43 10.80 -14.45 -24.33
CA GLY A 43 9.44 -15.01 -24.28
C GLY A 43 9.33 -16.48 -23.84
N SER A 44 10.46 -17.18 -23.63
CA SER A 44 10.45 -18.59 -23.24
C SER A 44 9.74 -18.81 -21.89
N ARG A 45 8.97 -19.91 -21.82
CA ARG A 45 8.37 -20.40 -20.58
C ARG A 45 9.22 -21.47 -19.89
N ALA A 46 10.34 -21.89 -20.47
CA ALA A 46 11.24 -22.86 -19.85
C ALA A 46 12.14 -22.15 -18.82
N LEU A 47 11.75 -22.23 -17.54
CA LEU A 47 12.38 -21.48 -16.45
C LEU A 47 12.78 -22.42 -15.31
N ARG A 48 13.75 -22.00 -14.50
CA ARG A 48 14.03 -22.56 -13.18
C ARG A 48 13.95 -21.48 -12.11
N LYS A 49 13.57 -21.84 -10.88
CA LYS A 49 13.69 -20.94 -9.73
C LYS A 49 15.17 -20.68 -9.45
N ASN A 50 15.52 -19.42 -9.20
CA ASN A 50 16.89 -18.96 -8.97
C ASN A 50 16.99 -18.17 -7.64
N GLY A 51 16.43 -18.74 -6.57
CA GLY A 51 16.39 -18.10 -5.26
C GLY A 51 15.49 -16.86 -5.19
N TYR A 52 15.79 -15.97 -4.25
CA TYR A 52 15.03 -14.76 -4.00
C TYR A 52 15.90 -13.52 -4.16
N GLN A 53 15.28 -12.38 -4.43
CA GLN A 53 15.97 -11.11 -4.47
C GLN A 53 16.59 -10.82 -3.09
N ARG A 54 17.87 -10.41 -3.08
CA ARG A 54 18.60 -10.11 -1.82
C ARG A 54 17.96 -8.96 -1.05
N ALA A 55 17.60 -7.90 -1.77
CA ALA A 55 16.85 -6.78 -1.21
C ALA A 55 15.36 -7.11 -1.28
N ARG A 56 14.68 -7.09 -0.13
CA ARG A 56 13.22 -7.21 -0.06
C ARG A 56 12.58 -6.04 -0.80
N LYS A 57 11.41 -6.28 -1.39
CA LYS A 57 10.65 -5.20 -2.03
C LYS A 57 9.71 -4.59 -1.00
N THR A 58 9.87 -3.29 -0.74
CA THR A 58 9.09 -2.54 0.24
C THR A 58 7.59 -2.63 -0.06
N PHE A 59 6.82 -3.25 0.83
CA PHE A 59 5.36 -3.28 0.75
C PHE A 59 4.77 -1.98 1.30
N ALA A 60 5.20 -1.61 2.51
CA ALA A 60 4.83 -0.41 3.24
C ALA A 60 5.96 -0.03 4.22
N ARG A 61 5.95 1.23 4.70
CA ARG A 61 6.76 1.68 5.83
C ARG A 61 5.84 2.20 6.92
N LEU A 62 6.04 1.73 8.14
CA LEU A 62 5.22 2.04 9.30
C LEU A 62 5.93 3.05 10.18
N VAL A 63 5.21 4.05 10.69
CA VAL A 63 5.68 5.01 11.68
C VAL A 63 5.48 4.42 13.07
N THR A 64 6.57 4.18 13.77
CA THR A 64 6.61 3.54 15.10
C THR A 64 7.23 4.50 16.12
N GLU A 65 7.16 4.17 17.40
CA GLU A 65 7.80 4.97 18.46
C GLU A 65 9.32 5.06 18.28
N ASP A 66 9.95 4.00 17.74
CA ASP A 66 11.39 3.90 17.51
C ASP A 66 11.84 4.43 16.13
N GLY A 67 10.95 5.06 15.37
CA GLY A 67 11.20 5.59 14.03
C GLY A 67 10.36 4.89 12.97
N PHE A 68 10.99 4.21 12.02
CA PHE A 68 10.27 3.56 10.90
C PHE A 68 10.58 2.07 10.80
N GLU A 69 9.54 1.28 10.56
CA GLU A 69 9.62 -0.15 10.30
C GLU A 69 9.31 -0.42 8.83
N GLU A 70 10.18 -1.17 8.13
CA GLU A 70 9.93 -1.57 6.75
C GLU A 70 9.30 -2.98 6.69
N VAL A 71 8.09 -3.05 6.13
CA VAL A 71 7.44 -4.31 5.75
C VAL A 71 7.87 -4.65 4.33
N GLY A 72 8.53 -5.78 4.12
CA GLY A 72 9.15 -6.16 2.86
C GLY A 72 8.74 -7.55 2.35
N LEU A 73 8.53 -7.67 1.05
CA LEU A 73 8.23 -8.95 0.37
C LEU A 73 9.51 -9.63 -0.16
N GLU A 74 9.54 -10.97 -0.07
CA GLU A 74 10.58 -11.81 -0.69
C GLU A 74 10.21 -12.12 -2.14
N VAL A 75 10.92 -11.50 -3.09
CA VAL A 75 10.61 -11.65 -4.52
C VAL A 75 11.34 -12.86 -5.11
N GLN A 76 10.59 -13.83 -5.64
CA GLN A 76 11.14 -14.98 -6.35
C GLN A 76 11.87 -14.54 -7.63
N LEU A 77 13.11 -15.02 -7.80
CA LEU A 77 13.85 -14.89 -9.04
C LEU A 77 13.71 -16.17 -9.88
N TYR A 78 13.70 -15.99 -11.19
CA TYR A 78 13.72 -17.06 -12.18
C TYR A 78 14.91 -16.87 -13.11
N GLU A 79 15.42 -17.97 -13.62
CA GLU A 79 16.42 -17.99 -14.68
C GLU A 79 15.81 -18.68 -15.91
N CYS A 80 15.93 -18.03 -17.07
CA CYS A 80 15.48 -18.55 -18.34
C CYS A 80 16.43 -19.64 -18.84
N LYS A 81 15.92 -20.84 -19.12
CA LYS A 81 16.72 -21.92 -19.73
C LYS A 81 17.04 -21.69 -21.21
N GLY A 82 16.30 -20.79 -21.87
CA GLY A 82 16.51 -20.47 -23.29
C GLY A 82 17.62 -19.45 -23.53
N CYS A 83 17.66 -18.36 -22.76
CA CYS A 83 18.65 -17.29 -22.94
C CYS A 83 19.57 -17.06 -21.74
N GLY A 84 19.42 -17.82 -20.64
CA GLY A 84 20.23 -17.68 -19.42
C GLY A 84 19.89 -16.45 -18.55
N GLN A 85 19.04 -15.54 -19.02
CA GLN A 85 18.72 -14.31 -18.29
C GLN A 85 17.98 -14.61 -16.98
N SER A 86 18.44 -13.97 -15.89
CA SER A 86 17.73 -13.95 -14.61
C SER A 86 16.77 -12.76 -14.53
N PHE A 87 15.58 -12.97 -13.96
CA PHE A 87 14.55 -11.94 -13.82
C PHE A 87 13.61 -12.22 -12.65
N GLN A 88 12.96 -11.18 -12.14
CA GLN A 88 11.94 -11.29 -11.10
C GLN A 88 10.66 -11.95 -11.62
N GLY A 89 9.99 -12.70 -10.75
CA GLY A 89 8.62 -13.14 -10.96
C GLY A 89 7.65 -11.99 -11.20
N ASP A 90 6.42 -12.33 -11.56
CA ASP A 90 5.35 -11.36 -11.71
C ASP A 90 4.92 -10.81 -10.36
N LEU A 91 4.85 -9.49 -10.30
CA LEU A 91 4.51 -8.71 -9.12
C LEU A 91 3.28 -7.82 -9.37
N SER A 92 2.61 -7.95 -10.52
CA SER A 92 1.49 -7.09 -10.93
C SER A 92 0.27 -7.16 -9.99
N SER A 93 0.07 -8.29 -9.31
CA SER A 93 -0.95 -8.41 -8.26
C SER A 93 -0.62 -7.59 -7.01
N TRP A 94 0.66 -7.27 -6.78
CA TRP A 94 1.16 -6.64 -5.57
C TRP A 94 1.54 -5.18 -5.76
N PHE A 95 2.05 -4.81 -6.94
CA PHE A 95 2.64 -3.51 -7.21
C PHE A 95 2.21 -2.97 -8.56
N TYR A 96 1.98 -1.66 -8.58
CA TYR A 96 1.95 -0.93 -9.85
C TYR A 96 3.36 -0.84 -10.45
N PRO A 97 3.48 -0.83 -11.79
CA PRO A 97 4.77 -0.65 -12.45
C PRO A 97 5.47 0.62 -11.99
N ARG A 98 6.73 0.48 -11.57
CA ARG A 98 7.60 1.59 -11.12
C ARG A 98 7.06 2.35 -9.90
N CYS A 99 6.25 1.69 -9.06
CA CYS A 99 5.93 2.16 -7.72
C CYS A 99 6.84 1.48 -6.68
N GLU A 100 7.19 2.25 -5.64
CA GLU A 100 8.00 1.76 -4.52
C GLU A 100 7.14 0.89 -3.60
N TYR A 101 5.97 1.39 -3.22
CA TYR A 101 5.02 0.74 -2.32
C TYR A 101 3.99 -0.13 -3.05
N ALA A 102 3.36 -1.03 -2.29
CA ALA A 102 2.32 -1.93 -2.78
C ALA A 102 1.04 -1.17 -3.19
N ARG A 103 0.23 -1.83 -4.04
CA ARG A 103 -1.00 -1.24 -4.61
C ARG A 103 -1.91 -0.59 -3.56
N PRO A 104 -2.22 -1.21 -2.40
CA PRO A 104 -3.10 -0.58 -1.41
C PRO A 104 -2.58 0.75 -0.88
N ILE A 105 -1.26 0.89 -0.72
CA ILE A 105 -0.63 2.13 -0.26
C ILE A 105 -0.67 3.18 -1.37
N VAL A 106 -0.41 2.78 -2.62
CA VAL A 106 -0.50 3.69 -3.77
C VAL A 106 -1.93 4.21 -3.93
N GLU A 107 -2.93 3.34 -3.88
CA GLU A 107 -4.34 3.73 -3.97
C GLU A 107 -4.73 4.67 -2.82
N LEU A 108 -4.29 4.40 -1.59
CA LEU A 108 -4.55 5.28 -0.45
C LEU A 108 -3.92 6.67 -0.64
N CYS A 109 -2.71 6.75 -1.20
CA CYS A 109 -2.06 8.04 -1.51
C CYS A 109 -2.89 8.82 -2.53
N ARG A 110 -3.31 8.17 -3.61
CA ARG A 110 -4.08 8.81 -4.69
C ARG A 110 -5.49 9.21 -4.21
N PHE A 111 -6.10 8.42 -3.34
CA PHE A 111 -7.38 8.75 -2.70
C PHE A 111 -7.32 10.08 -1.95
N HIS A 112 -6.29 10.29 -1.12
CA HIS A 112 -6.16 11.55 -0.38
C HIS A 112 -5.70 12.71 -1.27
N ALA A 113 -4.85 12.46 -2.27
CA ALA A 113 -4.39 13.48 -3.21
C ALA A 113 -5.52 14.11 -4.03
N ALA A 114 -6.65 13.42 -4.18
CA ALA A 114 -7.83 13.95 -4.87
C ALA A 114 -8.43 15.20 -4.21
N ASP A 115 -8.31 15.32 -2.87
CA ASP A 115 -8.97 16.37 -2.09
C ASP A 115 -7.98 17.18 -1.21
N HIS A 116 -6.71 16.79 -1.17
CA HIS A 116 -5.70 17.37 -0.30
C HIS A 116 -4.41 17.71 -1.05
N THR A 117 -3.71 18.74 -0.57
CA THR A 117 -2.33 18.99 -1.04
C THR A 117 -1.42 17.83 -0.66
N TYR A 118 -0.33 17.63 -1.41
CA TYR A 118 0.59 16.52 -1.13
C TYR A 118 1.21 16.58 0.28
N SER A 119 1.42 17.79 0.83
CA SER A 119 1.92 17.99 2.19
C SER A 119 0.87 17.62 3.25
N GLU A 120 -0.41 17.85 2.97
CA GLU A 120 -1.51 17.39 3.83
C GLU A 120 -1.64 15.87 3.77
N CYS A 121 -1.47 15.28 2.58
CA CYS A 121 -1.49 13.82 2.39
C CYS A 121 -0.40 13.14 3.23
N GLU A 122 0.85 13.62 3.19
CA GLU A 122 1.95 13.10 4.02
C GLU A 122 1.58 13.10 5.51
N ARG A 123 1.11 14.24 6.03
CA ARG A 123 0.68 14.38 7.42
C ARG A 123 -0.50 13.47 7.78
N LEU A 124 -1.43 13.28 6.85
CA LEU A 124 -2.61 12.45 7.04
C LEU A 124 -2.20 10.97 7.06
N LEU A 125 -1.35 10.53 6.13
CA LEU A 125 -0.79 9.17 6.08
C LEU A 125 -0.04 8.82 7.37
N GLU A 126 0.80 9.74 7.85
CA GLU A 126 1.50 9.60 9.13
C GLU A 126 0.52 9.50 10.30
N ARG A 127 -0.31 10.54 10.51
CA ARG A 127 -1.11 10.67 11.74
C ARG A 127 -2.28 9.72 11.82
N ARG A 128 -2.84 9.29 10.68
CA ARG A 128 -4.08 8.51 10.64
C ARG A 128 -3.88 7.03 10.37
N TYR A 129 -2.84 6.69 9.63
CA TYR A 129 -2.59 5.31 9.25
C TYR A 129 -1.26 4.80 9.81
N GLY A 130 -0.46 5.66 10.43
CA GLY A 130 0.88 5.32 10.89
C GLY A 130 1.78 4.90 9.72
N LEU A 131 1.65 5.57 8.56
CA LEU A 131 2.39 5.25 7.34
C LEU A 131 3.42 6.32 7.02
N GLN A 132 4.64 5.90 6.71
CA GLN A 132 5.69 6.79 6.21
C GLN A 132 5.63 6.84 4.68
N VAL A 133 5.08 7.93 4.14
CA VAL A 133 5.11 8.22 2.71
C VAL A 133 5.39 9.71 2.50
N ASP A 134 6.52 10.01 1.88
CA ASP A 134 6.94 11.39 1.68
C ASP A 134 6.05 12.10 0.66
N ARG A 135 5.88 13.42 0.84
CA ARG A 135 5.13 14.29 -0.08
C ARG A 135 5.44 14.04 -1.56
N ASP A 136 6.72 13.99 -1.93
CA ASP A 136 7.17 13.82 -3.32
C ASP A 136 6.81 12.44 -3.89
N THR A 137 6.65 11.45 -3.02
CA THR A 137 6.19 10.12 -3.38
C THR A 137 4.70 10.14 -3.69
N VAL A 138 3.90 10.86 -2.88
CA VAL A 138 2.48 11.08 -3.15
C VAL A 138 2.27 11.80 -4.49
N GLU A 139 2.98 12.91 -4.72
CA GLU A 139 2.92 13.65 -5.99
C GLU A 139 3.26 12.76 -7.19
N ARG A 140 4.33 11.95 -7.07
CA ARG A 140 4.75 11.02 -8.12
C ARG A 140 3.68 9.96 -8.38
N TYR A 141 2.95 9.50 -7.37
CA TYR A 141 1.88 8.54 -7.56
C TYR A 141 0.67 9.18 -8.20
N ASP A 142 0.26 10.36 -7.77
CA ASP A 142 -0.90 11.04 -8.34
C ASP A 142 -0.69 11.34 -9.83
N GLY A 143 0.45 11.93 -10.20
CA GLY A 143 0.78 12.27 -11.59
C GLY A 143 1.13 11.09 -12.50
N ARG A 144 1.16 9.85 -12.00
CA ARG A 144 1.56 8.66 -12.78
C ARG A 144 0.41 8.00 -13.54
N PHE A 145 -0.80 8.11 -13.04
CA PHE A 145 -1.96 7.39 -13.56
C PHE A 145 -2.88 8.37 -14.30
N THR A 146 -3.47 7.91 -15.40
CA THR A 146 -4.38 8.73 -16.20
C THR A 146 -5.83 8.56 -15.72
N GLU A 147 -6.15 7.39 -15.20
CA GLU A 147 -7.45 7.07 -14.62
C GLU A 147 -7.62 7.79 -13.28
N PRO A 148 -8.82 8.27 -12.92
CA PRO A 148 -9.04 8.84 -11.59
C PRO A 148 -8.87 7.77 -10.49
N PRO A 149 -8.49 8.16 -9.26
CA PRO A 149 -8.47 7.23 -8.14
C PRO A 149 -9.87 6.74 -7.77
N ASP A 150 -9.96 5.58 -7.13
CA ASP A 150 -11.21 5.14 -6.52
C ASP A 150 -11.61 6.10 -5.39
N SER A 151 -12.70 6.83 -5.58
CA SER A 151 -13.19 7.85 -4.64
C SER A 151 -14.20 7.33 -3.62
N ARG A 152 -14.55 6.04 -3.67
CA ARG A 152 -15.48 5.40 -2.74
C ARG A 152 -14.96 5.51 -1.31
N ALA A 153 -15.76 6.08 -0.43
CA ALA A 153 -15.37 6.37 0.94
C ALA A 153 -16.51 6.16 1.93
N VAL A 154 -16.14 5.87 3.18
CA VAL A 154 -17.05 5.94 4.33
C VAL A 154 -16.72 7.21 5.13
N ALA A 155 -17.77 7.95 5.49
CA ALA A 155 -17.64 9.07 6.43
C ALA A 155 -17.61 8.53 7.87
N VAL A 156 -16.57 8.88 8.61
CA VAL A 156 -16.41 8.58 10.04
C VAL A 156 -16.21 9.91 10.76
N GLY A 157 -17.29 10.45 11.34
CA GLY A 157 -17.33 11.86 11.75
C GLY A 157 -17.12 12.77 10.54
N GLU A 158 -16.21 13.74 10.66
CA GLU A 158 -15.86 14.67 9.58
C GLU A 158 -14.82 14.12 8.59
N ARG A 159 -14.45 12.82 8.72
CA ARG A 159 -13.32 12.24 8.00
C ARG A 159 -13.79 11.26 6.94
N ARG A 160 -13.18 11.30 5.76
CA ARG A 160 -13.39 10.30 4.71
C ARG A 160 -12.34 9.20 4.80
N VAL A 161 -12.75 7.95 4.90
CA VAL A 161 -11.86 6.78 4.83
C VAL A 161 -12.08 6.10 3.48
N SER A 162 -11.00 5.77 2.75
CA SER A 162 -11.09 4.97 1.52
C SER A 162 -11.73 3.61 1.80
N LEU A 163 -12.81 3.28 1.07
CA LEU A 163 -13.42 1.96 1.12
C LEU A 163 -12.48 0.88 0.60
N ALA A 164 -11.71 1.19 -0.44
CA ALA A 164 -10.77 0.24 -1.00
C ALA A 164 -9.68 -0.17 0.01
N PHE A 165 -9.19 0.80 0.78
CA PHE A 165 -8.23 0.53 1.84
C PHE A 165 -8.85 -0.26 3.01
N LEU A 166 -10.08 0.06 3.40
CA LEU A 166 -10.78 -0.71 4.44
C LEU A 166 -11.00 -2.17 4.03
N ALA A 167 -11.43 -2.44 2.80
CA ALA A 167 -11.59 -3.80 2.30
C ALA A 167 -10.27 -4.57 2.31
N PHE A 168 -9.17 -3.93 1.90
CA PHE A 168 -7.82 -4.50 2.05
C PHE A 168 -7.49 -4.85 3.51
N LEU A 169 -7.84 -3.96 4.46
CA LEU A 169 -7.59 -4.18 5.88
C LEU A 169 -8.31 -5.43 6.41
N PHE A 170 -9.56 -5.62 6.01
CA PHE A 170 -10.40 -6.73 6.48
C PHE A 170 -10.34 -7.99 5.60
N GLY A 171 -9.56 -7.96 4.52
CA GLY A 171 -9.34 -9.13 3.65
C GLY A 171 -10.51 -9.43 2.72
N GLU A 172 -11.33 -8.44 2.40
CA GLU A 172 -12.37 -8.54 1.38
C GLU A 172 -11.76 -8.18 0.01
N ASP A 173 -11.81 -9.11 -0.94
CA ASP A 173 -11.48 -8.82 -2.34
C ASP A 173 -12.62 -7.95 -2.92
N LEU A 174 -12.33 -6.69 -3.27
CA LEU A 174 -13.29 -5.71 -3.82
C LEU A 174 -13.86 -6.07 -5.21
N ASP A 175 -13.49 -7.23 -5.75
CA ASP A 175 -14.12 -7.79 -6.96
C ASP A 175 -15.55 -8.30 -6.66
N ASP A 176 -15.88 -8.49 -5.38
CA ASP A 176 -17.26 -8.63 -4.91
C ASP A 176 -17.77 -7.29 -4.35
N ASP A 177 -18.98 -6.91 -4.76
CA ASP A 177 -19.69 -5.74 -4.20
C ASP A 177 -19.64 -5.80 -2.67
N PRO A 178 -19.12 -4.76 -1.97
CA PRO A 178 -19.00 -4.83 -0.52
C PRO A 178 -20.41 -5.02 0.08
N PRO A 179 -20.61 -6.01 0.99
CA PRO A 179 -21.93 -6.38 1.49
C PRO A 179 -22.63 -5.26 2.27
N PHE A 180 -21.90 -4.18 2.60
CA PHE A 180 -22.40 -3.02 3.33
C PHE A 180 -22.38 -1.74 2.50
N VAL A 181 -22.92 -1.75 1.29
CA VAL A 181 -23.38 -0.47 0.69
C VAL A 181 -24.59 0.01 1.48
N ILE A 182 -24.35 0.81 2.53
CA ILE A 182 -25.40 1.68 3.09
C ILE A 182 -25.68 2.73 2.01
N ARG A 183 -26.62 2.41 1.12
CA ARG A 183 -27.23 3.38 0.20
C ARG A 183 -27.94 4.39 1.08
N SER A 184 -27.37 5.60 1.18
CA SER A 184 -27.83 6.84 1.83
C SER A 184 -28.95 6.77 2.89
N PRO A 185 -28.85 7.54 3.98
CA PRO A 185 -30.03 7.86 4.76
C PRO A 185 -30.97 8.66 3.86
N THR A 186 -32.02 8.02 3.36
CA THR A 186 -33.15 8.74 2.79
C THR A 186 -33.61 9.73 3.84
N ALA A 187 -33.53 11.01 3.48
CA ALA A 187 -34.13 12.11 4.19
C ALA A 187 -35.59 11.75 4.51
N LEU A 188 -35.88 11.62 5.81
CA LEU A 188 -37.18 11.94 6.36
C LEU A 188 -36.98 13.29 7.02
N TRP A 189 -37.38 14.35 6.33
CA TRP A 189 -38.27 15.45 6.75
C TRP A 189 -38.30 16.48 5.61
#